data_AF-A0A1G6EJF6-F1
#
_entry.id   AF-A0A1G6EJF6-F1
#
_cell.length_a   1.000
_cell.length_b   1.000
_cell.length_c   1.000
_cell.angle_alpha   90.00
_cell.angle_beta   90.00
_cell.angle_gamma   90.00
#
_symmetry.space_group_name_H-M   'P 1'
#
loop_
_entity.id
_entity.type
_entity.pdbx_description
1 polymer ?
#
loop_
_entity_poly.entity_id
_entity_poly.type
_entity_poly.pdbx_seq_one_letter_code
_entity_poly.pdbx_strand_id
1 'polypeptide(L)'
;MEMRQEKVKPLLDKVYEIINTLRPGKGSNLGKAVTYAQNQKEKLYLFLDNPDVEMTNNLAERTVKPYVINRKNFLFSDTEKGADASAAVMSIIETAKRNCLDVYGYLLYLLTKNSNTYTNNCK
;
A
#
# COMPACT_ATOMS: atom_id res chain seq x y z
N MET A 1 -10.32 10.71 -18.95
CA MET A 1 -11.49 10.82 -18.05
C MET A 1 -12.77 10.39 -18.74
N GLU A 2 -13.09 10.92 -19.92
CA GLU A 2 -14.27 10.55 -20.73
C GLU A 2 -14.43 9.03 -20.90
N MET A 3 -13.37 8.32 -21.29
CA MET A 3 -13.41 6.86 -21.42
C MET A 3 -13.82 6.11 -20.13
N ARG A 4 -13.41 6.61 -18.94
CA ARG A 4 -13.77 6.00 -17.65
C ARG A 4 -15.27 6.18 -17.39
N GLN A 5 -15.80 7.37 -17.65
CA GLN A 5 -17.21 7.68 -17.46
C GLN A 5 -18.12 7.02 -18.50
N GLU A 6 -17.74 7.02 -19.77
CA GLU A 6 -18.57 6.51 -20.86
C GLU A 6 -18.56 4.99 -20.97
N LYS A 7 -17.40 4.35 -20.73
CA LYS A 7 -17.24 2.90 -20.94
C LYS A 7 -17.21 2.11 -19.64
N VAL A 8 -16.48 2.60 -18.62
CA VAL A 8 -16.23 1.81 -17.40
C VAL A 8 -17.36 1.94 -16.40
N LYS A 9 -17.83 3.16 -16.13
CA LYS A 9 -18.96 3.40 -15.22
C LYS A 9 -20.20 2.54 -15.51
N PRO A 10 -20.72 2.45 -16.74
CA PRO A 10 -21.92 1.63 -16.99
C PRO A 10 -21.68 0.12 -16.77
N LEU A 11 -20.44 -0.36 -16.94
CA LEU A 11 -20.11 -1.74 -16.60
C LEU A 11 -20.08 -1.94 -15.09
N LEU A 12 -19.51 -0.99 -14.36
CA LEU A 12 -19.45 -1.01 -12.89
C LEU A 12 -20.85 -0.96 -12.29
N ASP A 13 -21.73 -0.11 -12.82
CA ASP A 13 -23.12 0.00 -12.41
C ASP A 13 -23.86 -1.33 -12.60
N LYS A 14 -23.73 -1.98 -13.76
CA LYS A 14 -24.30 -3.31 -14.02
C LYS A 14 -23.79 -4.37 -13.04
N VAL A 15 -22.50 -4.35 -12.71
CA VAL A 15 -21.92 -5.27 -11.72
C VAL A 15 -22.56 -5.04 -10.35
N TYR A 16 -22.72 -3.78 -9.92
CA TYR A 16 -23.34 -3.46 -8.64
C TYR A 16 -24.84 -3.72 -8.60
N GLU A 17 -25.56 -3.58 -9.72
CA GLU A 17 -26.94 -4.03 -9.86
C GLU A 17 -27.04 -5.54 -9.57
N ILE A 18 -26.18 -6.35 -10.21
CA ILE A 18 -26.13 -7.80 -9.96
C ILE A 18 -25.83 -8.08 -8.48
N ILE A 19 -24.79 -7.46 -7.91
CA ILE A 19 -24.41 -7.65 -6.50
C ILE A 19 -25.59 -7.33 -5.56
N ASN A 20 -26.34 -6.27 -5.84
CA ASN A 20 -27.49 -5.86 -5.03
C ASN A 20 -28.69 -6.80 -5.13
N THR A 21 -28.80 -7.59 -6.21
CA THR A 21 -29.84 -8.63 -6.32
C THR A 21 -29.49 -9.92 -5.57
N LEU A 22 -28.21 -10.15 -5.24
CA LEU A 22 -27.80 -11.36 -4.55
C LEU A 22 -28.38 -11.40 -3.12
N ARG A 23 -28.88 -12.57 -2.72
CA ARG A 23 -29.37 -12.86 -1.36
C ARG A 23 -28.61 -14.06 -0.79
N PRO A 24 -27.32 -13.90 -0.46
CA PRO A 24 -26.51 -14.99 0.07
C PRO A 24 -26.98 -15.42 1.47
N GLY A 25 -26.86 -16.72 1.77
CA GLY A 25 -27.14 -17.24 3.11
C GLY A 25 -26.23 -16.61 4.17
N LYS A 26 -26.76 -16.42 5.38
CA LYS A 26 -26.02 -15.85 6.51
C LYS A 26 -24.74 -16.64 6.78
N GLY A 27 -23.62 -15.94 6.94
CA GLY A 27 -22.31 -16.54 7.24
C GLY A 27 -21.58 -17.18 6.06
N SER A 28 -22.18 -17.23 4.87
CA SER A 28 -21.54 -17.79 3.67
C SER A 28 -20.36 -16.92 3.18
N ASN A 29 -19.40 -17.54 2.50
CA ASN A 29 -18.30 -16.80 1.85
C ASN A 29 -18.82 -15.80 0.80
N LEU A 30 -19.90 -16.16 0.09
CA LEU A 30 -20.57 -15.24 -0.84
C LEU A 30 -21.16 -14.03 -0.10
N GLY A 31 -21.78 -14.25 1.07
CA GLY A 31 -22.28 -13.16 1.92
C GLY A 31 -21.18 -12.19 2.33
N LYS A 32 -20.03 -12.71 2.77
CA LYS A 32 -18.86 -11.88 3.10
C LYS A 32 -18.37 -11.07 1.89
N ALA A 33 -18.30 -11.69 0.71
CA ALA A 33 -17.87 -11.04 -0.53
C ALA A 33 -18.84 -9.93 -0.97
N VAL A 34 -20.15 -10.18 -0.91
CA VAL A 34 -21.20 -9.20 -1.24
C VAL A 34 -21.15 -8.01 -0.29
N THR A 35 -21.13 -8.26 1.03
CA THR A 35 -21.00 -7.19 2.04
C THR A 35 -19.73 -6.37 1.82
N TYR A 36 -18.60 -7.03 1.55
CA TYR A 36 -17.34 -6.34 1.28
C TYR A 36 -17.44 -5.45 0.03
N ALA A 37 -17.93 -5.98 -1.08
CA ALA A 37 -18.06 -5.23 -2.33
C ALA A 37 -18.98 -4.00 -2.18
N GLN A 38 -20.10 -4.15 -1.45
CA GLN A 38 -21.02 -3.06 -1.14
C GLN A 38 -20.33 -1.97 -0.30
N ASN A 39 -19.60 -2.36 0.75
CA ASN A 39 -18.89 -1.43 1.64
C ASN A 39 -17.75 -0.67 0.93
N GLN A 40 -17.15 -1.22 -0.12
CA GLN A 40 -16.08 -0.55 -0.87
C GLN A 40 -16.57 0.20 -2.11
N LYS A 41 -17.88 0.21 -2.40
CA LYS A 41 -18.41 0.82 -3.63
C LYS A 41 -17.94 2.25 -3.84
N GLU A 42 -18.12 3.12 -2.85
CA GLU A 42 -17.74 4.53 -2.98
C GLU A 42 -16.24 4.71 -3.25
N LYS A 43 -15.39 3.92 -2.58
CA LYS A 43 -13.93 3.97 -2.79
C LYS A 43 -13.54 3.47 -4.17
N LEU A 44 -14.21 2.42 -4.66
CA LEU A 44 -13.98 1.91 -6.00
C LEU A 44 -14.45 2.92 -7.07
N TYR A 45 -15.50 3.69 -6.84
CA TYR A 45 -15.97 4.68 -7.83
C TYR A 45 -15.05 5.91 -7.90
N LEU A 46 -14.21 6.15 -6.87
CA LEU A 46 -13.35 7.34 -6.80
C LEU A 46 -12.42 7.50 -8.01
N PHE A 47 -11.93 6.41 -8.62
CA PHE A 47 -11.06 6.49 -9.81
C PHE A 47 -11.80 6.99 -11.06
N LEU A 48 -13.13 6.94 -11.08
CA LEU A 48 -13.92 7.46 -12.20
C LEU A 48 -13.84 8.99 -12.28
N ASP A 49 -13.74 9.64 -11.11
CA ASP A 49 -13.76 11.10 -10.98
C ASP A 49 -12.37 11.70 -10.74
N ASN A 50 -11.41 10.90 -10.28
CA ASN A 50 -10.05 11.35 -9.97
C ASN A 50 -9.02 10.75 -10.95
N PRO A 51 -8.34 11.58 -11.77
CA PRO A 51 -7.36 11.08 -12.75
C PRO A 51 -6.13 10.45 -12.08
N ASP A 52 -5.73 10.97 -10.91
CA ASP A 52 -4.55 10.53 -10.16
C ASP A 52 -4.73 9.16 -9.49
N VAL A 53 -5.99 8.71 -9.36
CA VAL A 53 -6.31 7.40 -8.81
C VAL A 53 -6.29 6.38 -9.94
N GLU A 54 -5.44 5.37 -9.80
CA GLU A 54 -5.39 4.23 -10.71
C GLU A 54 -6.64 3.35 -10.54
N MET A 55 -7.10 2.73 -11.64
CA MET A 55 -8.20 1.77 -11.61
C MET A 55 -7.82 0.48 -10.89
N THR A 56 -6.53 0.12 -10.89
CA THR A 56 -6.01 -1.10 -10.29
C THR A 56 -5.18 -0.77 -9.05
N ASN A 57 -5.05 -1.76 -8.17
CA ASN A 57 -4.23 -1.66 -6.98
C ASN A 57 -2.73 -1.95 -7.28
N ASN A 58 -2.34 -1.99 -8.55
CA ASN A 58 -1.03 -2.49 -8.98
C ASN A 58 0.12 -1.71 -8.37
N LEU A 59 0.02 -0.38 -8.32
CA LEU A 59 1.05 0.46 -7.72
C LEU A 59 1.24 0.17 -6.22
N ALA A 60 0.14 0.03 -5.48
CA ALA A 60 0.20 -0.26 -4.04
C ALA A 60 0.79 -1.66 -3.79
N GLU A 61 0.36 -2.66 -4.55
CA GLU A 61 0.90 -4.03 -4.46
C GLU A 61 2.39 -4.07 -4.78
N ARG A 62 2.82 -3.39 -5.85
CA ARG A 62 4.24 -3.29 -6.21
C ARG A 62 5.04 -2.57 -5.14
N THR A 63 4.48 -1.56 -4.49
CA THR A 63 5.13 -0.80 -3.41
C THR A 63 5.28 -1.63 -2.13
N VAL A 64 4.27 -2.45 -1.79
CA VAL A 64 4.30 -3.31 -0.60
C VAL A 64 5.17 -4.56 -0.78
N LYS A 65 5.32 -5.05 -2.01
CA LYS A 65 6.04 -6.30 -2.31
C LYS A 65 7.48 -6.35 -1.78
N PRO A 66 8.33 -5.32 -1.93
CA PRO A 66 9.67 -5.29 -1.34
C PRO A 66 9.67 -5.48 0.18
N TYR A 67 8.72 -4.87 0.89
CA TYR A 67 8.59 -5.02 2.34
C TYR A 67 8.27 -6.46 2.73
N VAL A 68 7.30 -7.09 2.05
CA VAL A 68 6.93 -8.49 2.32
C VAL A 68 8.10 -9.45 2.06
N ILE A 69 8.89 -9.20 1.02
CA ILE A 69 10.10 -9.98 0.73
C ILE A 69 11.15 -9.75 1.82
N ASN A 70 11.42 -8.49 2.20
CA ASN A 70 12.42 -8.16 3.20
C ASN A 70 12.08 -8.71 4.58
N ARG A 71 10.81 -8.71 4.98
CA ARG A 71 10.36 -9.34 6.23
C ARG A 71 10.73 -10.83 6.31
N LYS A 72 10.72 -11.54 5.18
CA LYS A 72 11.16 -12.96 5.15
C LYS A 72 12.67 -13.12 5.30
N ASN A 73 13.45 -12.10 4.94
CA ASN A 73 14.90 -12.12 4.97
C ASN A 73 15.50 -11.51 6.25
N PHE A 74 14.73 -10.69 6.97
CA PHE A 74 15.18 -10.04 8.19
C PHE A 74 14.95 -10.96 9.39
N LEU A 75 16.04 -11.49 9.95
CA LEU A 75 16.06 -12.37 11.11
C LEU A 75 15.51 -11.74 12.40
N PHE A 76 15.28 -10.43 12.41
CA PHE A 76 14.94 -9.65 13.62
C PHE A 76 13.54 -9.01 13.60
N SER A 77 12.72 -9.27 12.58
CA SER A 77 11.35 -8.72 12.50
C SER A 77 10.30 -9.46 13.36
N ASP A 78 10.75 -10.30 14.29
CA ASP A 78 9.89 -11.14 15.15
C ASP A 78 9.45 -10.43 16.45
N THR A 79 10.15 -9.37 16.83
CA THR A 79 9.78 -8.51 17.97
C THR A 79 9.17 -7.20 17.49
N GLU A 80 8.29 -6.58 18.28
CA GLU A 80 7.69 -5.27 17.98
C GLU A 80 8.77 -4.22 17.68
N LYS A 81 9.80 -4.13 18.53
CA LYS A 81 10.96 -3.24 18.32
C LYS A 81 11.69 -3.51 17.01
N GLY A 82 11.84 -4.79 16.65
CA GLY A 82 12.47 -5.18 15.40
C GLY A 82 11.61 -4.87 14.16
N ALA A 83 10.28 -4.98 14.27
CA ALA A 83 9.35 -4.56 13.24
C ALA A 83 9.40 -3.05 13.03
N ASP A 84 9.40 -2.25 14.11
CA ASP A 84 9.50 -0.78 14.05
C ASP A 84 10.83 -0.33 13.40
N ALA A 85 11.95 -0.90 13.83
CA ALA A 85 13.25 -0.61 13.24
C ALA A 85 13.30 -0.97 11.75
N SER A 86 12.75 -2.13 11.38
CA SER A 86 12.66 -2.58 9.98
C SER A 86 11.80 -1.64 9.14
N ALA A 87 10.66 -1.17 9.68
CA ALA A 87 9.76 -0.24 9.02
C ALA A 87 10.41 1.14 8.81
N ALA A 88 11.17 1.63 9.78
CA ALA A 88 11.90 2.90 9.67
C ALA A 88 12.95 2.85 8.55
N VAL A 89 13.79 1.81 8.52
CA VAL A 89 14.82 1.62 7.47
C VAL A 89 14.17 1.50 6.08
N MET A 90 13.11 0.70 5.96
CA MET A 90 12.38 0.55 4.71
C MET A 90 11.76 1.86 4.22
N SER A 91 11.23 2.67 5.13
CA SER A 91 10.68 3.99 4.80
C SER A 91 11.74 4.93 4.21
N ILE A 92 12.95 4.92 4.77
CA ILE A 92 14.09 5.70 4.25
C ILE A 92 14.47 5.22 2.84
N ILE A 93 14.59 3.91 2.65
CA ILE A 93 14.93 3.30 1.36
C ILE A 93 13.90 3.64 0.28
N GLU A 94 12.61 3.44 0.56
CA GLU A 94 11.54 3.71 -0.41
C GLU A 94 11.41 5.21 -0.71
N THR A 95 11.68 6.07 0.27
CA THR A 95 11.76 7.52 0.05
C THR A 95 12.90 7.89 -0.89
N ALA A 96 14.10 7.31 -0.69
CA ALA A 96 15.25 7.55 -1.57
C ALA A 96 14.96 7.11 -3.02
N LYS A 97 14.35 5.92 -3.18
CA LYS A 97 13.93 5.40 -4.50
C LYS A 97 12.91 6.32 -5.19
N ARG A 98 11.89 6.78 -4.46
CA ARG A 98 10.86 7.70 -4.99
C ARG A 98 11.44 9.04 -5.46
N ASN A 99 12.55 9.47 -4.86
CA ASN A 99 13.27 10.69 -5.25
C ASN A 99 14.42 10.43 -6.24
N CYS A 100 14.50 9.22 -6.83
CA CYS A 100 15.55 8.83 -7.77
C CYS A 100 16.98 9.01 -7.24
N LEU A 101 17.19 8.83 -5.93
CA LEU A 101 18.49 8.90 -5.29
C LEU A 101 19.18 7.53 -5.30
N ASP A 102 20.52 7.52 -5.29
CA ASP A 102 21.29 6.32 -4.98
C ASP A 102 21.02 5.92 -3.52
N VAL A 103 20.34 4.78 -3.34
CA VAL A 103 19.92 4.28 -2.03
C VAL A 103 21.12 4.02 -1.13
N TYR A 104 22.19 3.43 -1.68
CA TYR A 104 23.36 3.08 -0.89
C TYR A 104 24.10 4.35 -0.43
N GLY A 105 24.38 5.27 -1.35
CA GLY A 105 25.00 6.55 -1.04
C GLY A 105 24.16 7.39 -0.07
N TYR A 106 22.83 7.38 -0.20
CA TYR A 106 21.94 8.09 0.71
C TYR A 106 21.96 7.49 2.13
N LEU A 107 21.91 6.17 2.26
CA LEU A 107 22.04 5.51 3.56
C LEU A 107 23.42 5.74 4.18
N LEU A 108 24.49 5.64 3.39
CA LEU A 108 25.84 5.91 3.85
C LEU A 108 25.93 7.35 4.36
N TYR A 109 25.48 8.33 3.59
CA TYR A 109 25.43 9.74 3.99
C TYR A 109 24.68 9.94 5.31
N LEU A 110 23.49 9.35 5.46
CA LEU A 110 22.71 9.48 6.69
C LEU A 110 23.44 8.87 7.89
N LEU A 111 24.07 7.71 7.73
CA LEU A 111 24.75 7.00 8.81
C LEU A 111 26.11 7.61 9.16
N THR A 112 26.83 8.19 8.21
CA THR A 112 28.16 8.80 8.45
C THR A 112 28.07 10.27 8.86
N LYS A 113 27.08 11.03 8.36
CA LYS A 113 26.95 12.45 8.69
C LYS A 113 26.24 12.69 10.02
N ASN A 114 25.26 11.85 10.37
CA ASN A 114 24.55 11.94 11.66
C ASN A 114 25.25 11.14 12.79
N SER A 115 26.30 10.37 12.52
CA SER A 115 27.08 9.69 13.58
C SER A 115 28.00 10.64 14.34
N ASN A 116 28.31 11.83 13.79
CA ASN A 116 29.14 12.84 14.45
C ASN A 116 28.40 13.59 15.59
N THR A 117 27.13 13.29 15.87
CA THR A 117 26.37 13.93 16.95
C THR A 117 26.15 13.05 18.19
N TYR A 118 26.75 11.85 18.24
CA TYR A 118 26.68 10.96 19.40
C TYR A 118 28.07 10.52 19.88
N THR A 119 28.98 11.48 20.13
CA THR A 119 30.05 11.23 21.09
C THR A 119 29.43 11.28 22.48
N ASN A 120 29.36 10.12 23.13
CA ASN A 120 28.94 9.94 24.52
C ASN A 120 29.61 10.96 25.43
N ASN A 121 28.87 11.99 25.87
CA ASN A 121 29.18 12.64 27.15
C ASN A 121 28.64 11.74 28.27
N CYS A 122 29.32 10.61 28.49
CA CYS A 122 29.36 10.02 29.82
C CYS A 122 30.33 10.88 30.63
N LYS A 123 29.78 11.69 31.55
CA LYS A 123 30.48 12.02 32.78
C LYS A 123 30.30 10.85 33.76
#